data_AF-A0A762Q2M5-F1
#
_entry.id   AF-A0A762Q2M5-F1
#
_cell.length_a   1.000
_cell.length_b   1.000
_cell.length_c   1.000
_cell.angle_alpha   90.00
_cell.angle_beta   90.00
_cell.angle_gamma   90.00
#
_symmetry.space_group_name_H-M   'P 1'
#
loop_
_entity.id
_entity.type
_entity.pdbx_description
1 polymer ?
#
loop_
_entity_poly.entity_id
_entity_poly.type
_entity_poly.pdbx_seq_one_letter_code
_entity_poly.pdbx_strand_id
1 'polypeptide(L)' 'MKCGGKALLLFIVSCMVSGCVIKTQTSGVLFCDTANPIYVSNEDLMTEETERQILTHNMVGERLCQWSGKKADESA' A
#
# COMPACT_ATOMS: atom_id res chain seq x y z
N MET A 1 41.08 -32.72 -15.39
CA MET A 1 40.53 -31.35 -15.49
C MET A 1 40.75 -30.67 -14.15
N LYS A 2 41.69 -29.74 -14.05
CA LYS A 2 41.95 -28.98 -12.81
C LYS A 2 41.05 -27.75 -12.83
N CYS A 3 39.88 -27.84 -12.20
CA CYS A 3 39.04 -26.66 -11.96
C CYS A 3 39.84 -25.71 -11.07
N GLY A 4 40.37 -24.64 -11.65
CA GLY A 4 41.18 -23.66 -10.94
C GLY A 4 40.34 -22.99 -9.85
N GLY A 5 40.78 -23.05 -8.60
CA GLY A 5 40.09 -22.44 -7.46
C GLY A 5 39.82 -20.94 -7.63
N LYS A 6 40.55 -20.27 -8.54
CA LYS A 6 40.30 -18.88 -8.96
C LYS A 6 38.96 -18.69 -9.68
N ALA A 7 38.54 -19.66 -10.49
CA ALA A 7 37.24 -19.63 -11.18
C ALA A 7 36.07 -19.88 -10.20
N LEU A 8 36.28 -20.71 -9.17
CA LEU A 8 35.30 -20.97 -8.11
C LEU A 8 35.08 -19.73 -7.24
N LEU A 9 36.15 -19.01 -6.89
CA LEU A 9 36.09 -17.77 -6.12
C LEU A 9 35.27 -16.67 -6.83
N LEU A 10 35.44 -16.51 -8.14
CA LEU A 10 34.69 -15.53 -8.93
C LEU A 10 33.19 -15.87 -8.99
N PHE A 11 32.83 -17.16 -9.01
CA PHE A 11 31.44 -17.61 -8.98
C PHE A 11 30.75 -17.31 -7.65
N ILE A 12 31.43 -17.52 -6.52
CA ILE A 12 30.85 -17.29 -5.18
C ILE A 12 30.58 -15.79 -4.94
N VAL A 13 31.46 -14.91 -5.41
CA VAL A 13 31.28 -13.45 -5.30
C VAL A 13 30.05 -12.97 -6.10
N SER A 14 29.77 -13.57 -7.27
CA SER A 14 28.59 -13.22 -8.08
C SER A 14 27.27 -13.54 -7.39
N CYS A 15 27.20 -14.60 -6.58
CA CYS A 15 25.96 -15.01 -5.91
C CYS A 15 25.56 -14.05 -4.77
N MET A 16 26.53 -13.36 -4.17
CA MET A 16 26.29 -12.43 -3.05
C MET A 16 25.78 -11.06 -3.51
N VAL A 17 25.82 -10.75 -4.81
CA VAL A 17 25.27 -9.51 -5.39
C VAL A 17 23.79 -9.64 -5.78
N SER A 18 23.19 -10.82 -5.56
CA SER A 18 21.74 -11.03 -5.63
C SER A 18 21.07 -10.25 -4.48
N GLY A 19 20.92 -8.95 -4.66
CA GLY A 19 20.34 -8.05 -3.66
C GLY A 19 18.95 -8.53 -3.23
N CYS A 20 18.67 -8.48 -1.93
CA CYS A 20 17.32 -8.67 -1.43
C CYS A 20 16.38 -7.74 -2.20
N VAL A 21 15.29 -8.29 -2.74
CA VAL A 21 14.21 -7.48 -3.29
C VAL A 21 13.78 -6.55 -2.16
N ILE A 22 14.05 -5.25 -2.30
CA ILE A 22 13.48 -4.26 -1.40
C ILE A 22 11.99 -4.37 -1.70
N LYS A 23 11.22 -4.98 -0.78
CA LYS A 23 9.76 -4.88 -0.83
C LYS A 23 9.48 -3.39 -0.83
N THR A 24 9.19 -2.83 -2.00
CA THR A 24 8.65 -1.48 -2.12
C THR A 24 7.47 -1.48 -1.15
N GLN A 25 7.51 -0.61 -0.13
CA GLN A 25 6.41 -0.51 0.81
C GLN A 25 5.13 -0.51 -0.01
N THR A 26 4.25 -1.48 0.27
CA THR A 26 3.02 -1.69 -0.45
C THR A 26 2.33 -0.34 -0.55
N SER A 27 2.24 0.24 -1.74
CA SER A 27 1.83 1.64 -1.93
C SER A 27 0.43 1.92 -1.36
N GLY A 28 -0.37 0.87 -1.15
CA GLY A 28 -1.65 0.93 -0.47
C GLY A 28 -1.59 1.21 1.04
N VAL A 29 -0.46 0.96 1.71
CA VAL A 29 -0.27 1.21 3.15
C VAL A 29 -0.32 2.70 3.45
N LEU A 30 0.22 3.56 2.58
CA LEU A 30 0.19 5.02 2.78
C LEU A 30 -1.22 5.61 2.75
N PHE A 31 -2.10 5.15 1.85
CA PHE A 31 -3.43 5.74 1.71
C PHE A 31 -4.37 5.35 2.85
N CYS A 32 -4.47 4.06 3.16
CA CYS A 32 -5.41 3.57 4.17
C CYS A 32 -5.04 3.98 5.60
N ASP A 33 -3.77 4.32 5.85
CA ASP A 33 -3.28 4.76 7.15
C ASP A 33 -3.40 6.27 7.35
N THR A 34 -3.52 7.06 6.28
CA THR A 34 -3.58 8.54 6.34
C THR A 34 -4.94 9.11 5.97
N ALA A 35 -5.81 8.34 5.32
CA ALA A 35 -7.15 8.74 4.93
C ALA A 35 -8.23 7.96 5.68
N ASN A 36 -9.40 8.58 5.85
CA ASN A 36 -10.58 8.02 6.50
C ASN A 36 -11.84 8.39 5.71
N PRO A 37 -12.97 7.68 5.89
CA PRO A 37 -14.22 8.05 5.24
C PRO A 37 -14.61 9.50 5.53
N ILE A 38 -15.05 10.20 4.49
CA ILE A 38 -15.56 11.57 4.60
C ILE A 38 -17.07 11.48 4.85
N TYR A 39 -17.52 12.01 5.98
CA TYR A 39 -18.95 12.06 6.33
C TYR A 39 -19.50 13.45 6.03
N VAL A 40 -20.62 13.50 5.32
CA VAL A 40 -21.28 14.73 4.86
C VAL A 40 -22.52 15.00 5.73
N SER A 41 -22.70 16.26 6.14
CA SER A 41 -23.91 16.76 6.79
C SER A 41 -24.93 17.27 5.79
N ASN A 42 -26.21 17.28 6.17
CA ASN A 42 -27.26 17.90 5.34
C ASN A 42 -27.10 19.43 5.20
N GLU A 43 -26.31 20.05 6.07
CA GLU A 43 -26.04 21.50 6.01
C GLU A 43 -24.82 21.85 5.14
N ASP A 44 -24.09 20.86 4.63
CA ASP A 44 -22.92 21.10 3.79
C ASP A 44 -23.35 21.58 2.41
N LEU A 45 -22.93 22.80 2.04
CA LEU A 45 -23.12 23.34 0.70
C LEU A 45 -21.98 22.89 -0.20
N MET A 46 -22.27 22.00 -1.14
CA MET A 46 -21.29 21.44 -2.06
C MET A 46 -21.70 21.61 -3.52
N THR A 47 -20.70 21.53 -4.40
CA THR A 47 -20.96 21.37 -5.83
C THR A 47 -21.13 19.90 -6.17
N GLU A 48 -21.87 19.60 -7.25
CA GLU A 48 -22.03 18.23 -7.76
C GLU A 48 -20.68 17.51 -7.96
N GLU A 49 -19.66 18.23 -8.43
CA GLU A 49 -18.33 17.65 -8.63
C GLU A 49 -17.65 17.28 -7.30
N THR A 50 -17.84 18.08 -6.25
CA THR A 50 -17.34 17.76 -4.90
C THR A 50 -18.03 16.52 -4.34
N GLU A 51 -19.35 16.42 -4.48
CA GLU A 51 -20.13 15.24 -4.06
C GLU A 51 -19.63 13.97 -4.76
N ARG A 52 -19.43 14.05 -6.09
CA ARG A 52 -18.90 12.94 -6.89
C ARG A 52 -17.52 12.51 -6.44
N GLN A 53 -16.65 13.46 -6.10
CA GLN A 53 -15.30 13.19 -5.60
C GLN A 53 -15.33 12.52 -4.23
N ILE A 54 -16.16 13.00 -3.29
CA ILE A 54 -16.33 12.39 -1.96
C ILE A 54 -16.85 10.97 -2.08
N LEU A 55 -17.87 10.75 -2.92
CA LEU A 55 -18.42 9.42 -3.16
C LEU A 55 -17.33 8.48 -3.73
N THR A 56 -16.56 8.95 -4.70
CA THR A 56 -15.45 8.18 -5.29
C THR A 56 -14.39 7.84 -4.24
N HIS A 57 -13.99 8.81 -3.41
CA HIS A 57 -13.02 8.62 -2.33
C HIS A 57 -13.48 7.52 -1.36
N ASN A 58 -14.74 7.59 -0.89
CA ASN A 58 -15.27 6.64 0.07
C ASN A 58 -15.47 5.25 -0.54
N MET A 59 -15.91 5.14 -1.80
CA MET A 59 -16.03 3.84 -2.48
C MET A 59 -14.67 3.18 -2.70
N VAL A 60 -13.66 3.95 -3.10
CA VAL A 60 -12.29 3.45 -3.28
C VAL A 60 -11.71 3.02 -1.94
N GLY A 61 -11.88 3.84 -0.89
CA GLY A 61 -11.43 3.49 0.45
C GLY A 61 -12.15 2.29 1.03
N GLU A 62 -13.44 2.11 0.77
CA GLU A 62 -14.14 0.88 1.17
C GLU A 62 -13.56 -0.35 0.48
N ARG A 63 -13.36 -0.27 -0.85
CA ARG A 63 -12.81 -1.38 -1.64
C ARG A 63 -11.39 -1.76 -1.24
N LEU A 64 -10.54 -0.79 -0.92
CA LEU A 64 -9.11 -1.00 -0.67
C LEU A 64 -8.76 -1.11 0.82
N CYS A 65 -9.45 -0.37 1.68
CA CYS A 65 -9.13 -0.18 3.08
C CYS A 65 -10.16 -0.78 4.06
N GLN A 66 -11.31 -1.25 3.55
CA GLN A 66 -12.38 -1.85 4.37
C GLN A 66 -12.82 -0.93 5.52
N TRP A 67 -12.98 0.37 5.24
CA TRP A 67 -13.26 1.37 6.25
C TRP A 67 -14.58 1.14 7.01
N SER A 68 -15.56 0.44 6.43
CA SER A 68 -16.78 0.01 7.13
C SER A 68 -16.55 -1.05 8.22
N GLY A 69 -15.46 -1.84 8.11
CA GLY A 69 -15.16 -2.96 9.02
C GLY A 69 -14.23 -2.62 10.18
N LYS A 70 -13.38 -1.58 10.07
CA LYS A 70 -12.44 -1.21 11.15
C LYS A 70 -13.10 -0.70 12.43
N LYS A 71 -14.35 -0.21 12.38
CA LYS A 71 -15.08 0.28 13.56
C LYS A 71 -15.63 -0.82 14.48
N ALA A 72 -15.54 -2.10 14.12
CA ALA A 72 -16.03 -3.18 14.97
C ALA A 72 -15.07 -3.58 16.12
N ASP A 73 -13.80 -3.16 16.07
CA ASP A 73 -12.78 -3.56 17.06
C ASP A 73 -12.50 -2.44 18.09
N GLU A 74 -12.66 -1.16 17.73
CA GLU A 74 -12.31 -0.03 18.62
C GLU A 74 -13.48 0.40 19.55
N SER A 75 -14.41 -0.51 19.83
CA SER A 75 -15.56 -0.28 20.74
C SER A 75 -15.84 -1.47 21.66
N ALA A 76 -14.88 -2.39 21.83
CA ALA A 76 -14.95 -3.50 22.78
C ALA A 76 -13.99 -3.29 23.95
#